data_AF-A0A839FUE1-F1
#
_entry.id   AF-A0A839FUE1-F1
#
_cell.length_a   1.000
_cell.length_b   1.000
_cell.length_c   1.000
_cell.angle_alpha   90.00
_cell.angle_beta   90.00
_cell.angle_gamma   90.00
#
_symmetry.space_group_name_H-M   'P 1'
#
loop_
_entity.id
_entity.type
_entity.pdbx_description
1 polymer ?
#
loop_
_entity_poly.entity_id
_entity_poly.type
_entity_poly.pdbx_seq_one_letter_code
_entity_poly.pdbx_strand_id
1 'polypeptide(L)'
;MEPVTDSVEDHLRTAVRSAEMTVLDGWITAELPGISRVLWRGRMWGGTEQSIIGYGRLRQPRPRGAHVDWFLIGLAEQTKHLSVYINAVEDGAYLLKQRADRLGRVKVGAAALTFTKLENLDQAEFCSLIARAHALTPEVV
;
A
#
# COMPACT_ATOMS: atom_id res chain seq x y z
N MET A 1 -12.36 -8.50 1.68
CA MET A 1 -10.90 -8.63 1.68
C MET A 1 -10.50 -9.13 3.05
N GLU A 2 -9.77 -10.23 3.09
CA GLU A 2 -9.32 -10.85 4.34
C GLU A 2 -7.83 -11.21 4.21
N PRO A 3 -7.07 -11.15 5.30
CA PRO A 3 -5.69 -11.61 5.30
C PRO A 3 -5.67 -13.13 5.15
N VAL A 4 -4.74 -13.64 4.34
CA VAL A 4 -4.53 -15.07 4.10
C VAL A 4 -3.11 -15.46 4.49
N THR A 5 -2.88 -16.75 4.72
CA THR A 5 -1.58 -17.29 5.13
C THR A 5 -0.66 -17.65 3.96
N ASP A 6 -1.07 -17.35 2.72
CA ASP A 6 -0.24 -17.52 1.53
C ASP A 6 1.08 -16.73 1.64
N SER A 7 2.14 -17.28 1.04
CA SER A 7 3.46 -16.67 1.00
C SER A 7 3.47 -15.38 0.16
N VAL A 8 3.89 -14.29 0.78
CA VAL A 8 4.15 -13.02 0.08
C VAL A 8 5.28 -13.17 -0.94
N GLU A 9 6.31 -13.95 -0.61
CA GLU A 9 7.44 -14.19 -1.51
C GLU A 9 7.01 -14.94 -2.78
N ASP A 10 6.15 -15.95 -2.63
CA ASP A 10 5.61 -16.66 -3.80
C ASP A 10 4.70 -15.77 -4.63
N HIS A 11 3.90 -14.91 -3.98
CA HIS A 11 3.08 -13.93 -4.69
C HIS A 11 3.95 -12.94 -5.49
N LEU A 12 5.01 -12.39 -4.89
CA LEU A 12 5.96 -11.51 -5.59
C LEU A 12 6.62 -12.21 -6.78
N ARG A 13 7.08 -13.45 -6.59
CA ARG A 13 7.75 -14.24 -7.63
C ARG A 13 6.84 -14.60 -8.80
N THR A 14 5.56 -14.83 -8.54
CA THR A 14 4.59 -15.28 -9.55
C THR A 14 3.77 -14.15 -10.17
N ALA A 15 3.89 -12.93 -9.65
CA ALA A 15 3.26 -11.74 -10.20
C ALA A 15 3.65 -11.50 -11.67
N VAL A 16 2.72 -11.00 -12.48
CA VAL A 16 3.01 -10.64 -13.88
C VAL A 16 4.03 -9.51 -13.95
N ARG A 17 3.97 -8.58 -12.99
CA ARG A 17 4.91 -7.47 -12.81
C ARG A 17 5.90 -7.75 -11.66
N SER A 18 6.42 -8.98 -11.57
CA SER A 18 7.24 -9.42 -10.43
C SER A 18 8.46 -8.53 -10.18
N ALA A 19 9.12 -8.04 -11.23
CA ALA A 19 10.28 -7.15 -11.09
C ALA A 19 9.92 -5.84 -10.38
N GLU A 20 8.88 -5.13 -10.85
CA GLU A 20 8.46 -3.88 -10.22
C GLU A 20 7.86 -4.09 -8.83
N MET A 21 7.09 -5.17 -8.65
CA MET A 21 6.54 -5.55 -7.35
C MET A 21 7.64 -5.80 -6.32
N THR A 22 8.70 -6.51 -6.71
CA THR A 22 9.84 -6.80 -5.82
C THR A 22 10.61 -5.53 -5.46
N VAL A 23 10.80 -4.61 -6.41
CA VAL A 23 11.48 -3.33 -6.12
C VAL A 23 10.65 -2.47 -5.17
N LEU A 24 9.35 -2.33 -5.41
CA LEU A 24 8.46 -1.56 -4.53
C LEU A 24 8.37 -2.18 -3.13
N ASP A 25 8.29 -3.49 -3.04
CA ASP A 25 8.30 -4.22 -1.78
C ASP A 25 9.60 -3.96 -0.98
N GLY A 26 10.75 -3.97 -1.67
CA GLY A 26 12.04 -3.61 -1.08
C GLY A 26 12.08 -2.17 -0.55
N TRP A 27 11.56 -1.21 -1.31
CA TRP A 27 11.48 0.19 -0.86
C TRP A 27 10.56 0.35 0.35
N ILE A 28 9.39 -0.29 0.34
CA ILE A 28 8.43 -0.19 1.45
C ILE A 28 9.03 -0.80 2.73
N THR A 29 9.64 -1.98 2.64
CA THR A 29 10.22 -2.65 3.82
C THR A 29 11.46 -1.98 4.37
N ALA A 30 12.25 -1.31 3.54
CA ALA A 30 13.35 -0.48 4.02
C ALA A 30 12.87 0.66 4.93
N GLU A 31 11.72 1.25 4.63
CA GLU A 31 11.12 2.35 5.42
C GLU A 31 10.24 1.87 6.58
N LEU A 32 9.92 0.57 6.62
CA LEU A 32 9.08 -0.06 7.64
C LEU A 32 9.82 -1.19 8.39
N PRO A 33 10.98 -0.90 9.03
CA PRO A 33 11.75 -1.93 9.71
C PRO A 33 10.95 -2.56 10.85
N GLY A 34 10.87 -3.89 10.86
CA GLY A 34 10.17 -4.65 11.91
C GLY A 34 8.64 -4.75 11.73
N ILE A 35 8.08 -4.10 10.71
CA ILE A 35 6.66 -4.20 10.38
C ILE A 35 6.39 -5.45 9.55
N SER A 36 5.38 -6.21 9.96
CA SER A 36 4.96 -7.42 9.26
C SER A 36 4.22 -7.10 7.95
N ARG A 37 4.28 -8.04 7.00
CA ARG A 37 3.49 -7.99 5.76
C ARG A 37 2.78 -9.31 5.52
N VAL A 38 1.52 -9.25 5.10
CA VAL A 38 0.69 -10.42 4.80
C VAL A 38 -0.10 -10.20 3.52
N LEU A 39 -0.48 -11.29 2.84
CA LEU A 39 -1.31 -11.18 1.65
C LEU A 39 -2.78 -11.02 2.05
N TRP A 40 -3.49 -10.15 1.35
CA TRP A 40 -4.93 -9.96 1.48
C TRP A 40 -5.61 -10.34 0.18
N ARG A 41 -6.70 -11.09 0.27
CA ARG A 41 -7.47 -11.52 -0.91
C ARG A 41 -8.98 -11.27 -0.79
N GLY A 42 -9.62 -11.17 -1.94
CA GLY A 42 -11.07 -11.09 -2.08
C GLY A 42 -11.52 -10.02 -3.07
N ARG A 43 -12.85 -9.83 -3.14
CA ARG A 43 -13.46 -8.95 -4.14
C ARG A 43 -13.44 -7.49 -3.70
N MET A 44 -12.94 -6.62 -4.57
CA MET A 44 -12.92 -5.15 -4.42
C MET A 44 -13.20 -4.48 -5.77
N TRP A 45 -13.25 -3.14 -5.78
CA TRP A 45 -13.27 -2.27 -6.97
C TRP A 45 -14.15 -2.81 -8.11
N GLY A 46 -15.47 -2.83 -7.89
CA GLY A 46 -16.42 -3.30 -8.90
C GLY A 46 -16.57 -4.83 -8.98
N GLY A 47 -16.12 -5.57 -7.96
CA GLY A 47 -16.37 -7.01 -7.83
C GLY A 47 -15.29 -7.90 -8.44
N THR A 48 -14.11 -7.35 -8.70
CA THR A 48 -12.94 -8.07 -9.21
C THR A 48 -12.16 -8.69 -8.06
N GLU A 49 -11.64 -9.91 -8.26
CA GLU A 49 -10.74 -10.53 -7.28
C GLU A 49 -9.43 -9.76 -7.20
N GLN A 50 -8.99 -9.49 -5.98
CA GLN A 50 -7.78 -8.72 -5.71
C GLN A 50 -6.83 -9.50 -4.82
N SER A 51 -5.54 -9.27 -5.04
CA SER A 51 -4.45 -9.69 -4.17
C SER A 51 -3.65 -8.44 -3.81
N ILE A 52 -3.50 -8.17 -2.52
CA ILE A 52 -2.79 -6.99 -2.01
C ILE A 52 -1.82 -7.45 -0.94
N ILE A 53 -0.54 -7.10 -1.08
CA ILE A 53 0.42 -7.23 0.01
C ILE A 53 0.15 -6.07 0.98
N GLY A 54 -0.34 -6.38 2.17
CA GLY A 54 -0.61 -5.40 3.22
C GLY A 54 0.53 -5.37 4.22
N TYR A 55 1.12 -4.18 4.43
CA TYR A 55 2.19 -3.92 5.39
C TYR A 55 1.60 -3.20 6.59
N GLY A 56 1.83 -3.79 7.77
CA GLY A 56 1.41 -3.26 9.06
C GLY A 56 -0.10 -3.31 9.27
N ARG A 57 -0.56 -3.90 10.38
CA ARG A 57 -2.00 -4.04 10.63
C ARG A 57 -2.58 -2.78 11.30
N LEU A 58 -3.56 -2.17 10.64
CA LEU A 58 -4.40 -1.12 11.20
C LEU A 58 -5.73 -1.68 11.68
N ARG A 59 -6.22 -1.18 12.81
CA ARG A 59 -7.58 -1.46 13.28
C ARG A 59 -8.44 -0.21 13.18
N GLN A 60 -9.21 -0.11 12.10
CA GLN A 60 -10.01 1.09 11.84
C GLN A 60 -11.36 1.01 12.57
N PRO A 61 -11.69 1.98 13.45
CA PRO A 61 -13.02 2.08 14.04
C PRO A 61 -14.06 2.49 13.01
N ARG A 62 -15.25 1.91 13.11
CA ARG A 62 -16.41 2.32 12.31
C ARG A 62 -17.43 3.01 13.22
N PRO A 63 -18.16 4.04 12.73
CA PRO A 63 -19.24 4.67 13.50
C PRO A 63 -20.33 3.70 13.93
N ARG A 64 -20.56 2.63 13.15
CA ARG A 64 -21.44 1.51 13.47
C ARG A 64 -20.84 0.20 12.95
N GLY A 65 -21.03 -0.88 13.70
CA GLY A 65 -20.54 -2.21 13.39
C GLY A 65 -19.14 -2.51 13.95
N ALA A 66 -18.61 -3.68 13.61
CA ALA A 66 -17.29 -4.10 14.07
C ALA A 66 -16.18 -3.22 13.47
N HIS A 67 -15.10 -3.06 14.24
CA HIS A 67 -13.83 -2.56 13.72
C HIS A 67 -13.41 -3.39 12.50
N VAL A 68 -12.77 -2.74 11.54
CA VAL A 68 -12.21 -3.45 10.39
C VAL A 68 -10.70 -3.43 10.47
N ASP A 69 -10.12 -4.62 10.38
CA ASP A 69 -8.70 -4.77 10.18
C ASP A 69 -8.36 -4.38 8.74
N TRP A 70 -7.28 -3.64 8.61
CA TRP A 70 -6.75 -3.18 7.35
C TRP A 70 -5.23 -3.12 7.41
N PHE A 71 -4.60 -2.63 6.35
CA PHE A 71 -3.16 -2.41 6.29
C PHE A 71 -2.82 -0.92 6.29
N LEU A 72 -1.66 -0.54 6.83
CA LEU A 72 -1.13 0.82 6.70
C LEU A 72 -0.78 1.11 5.25
N ILE A 73 0.08 0.26 4.67
CA ILE A 73 0.46 0.33 3.26
C ILE A 73 -0.06 -0.91 2.55
N GLY A 74 -0.57 -0.78 1.33
CA GLY A 74 -0.97 -1.90 0.49
C GLY A 74 -0.31 -1.82 -0.88
N LEU A 75 0.27 -2.91 -1.37
CA LEU A 75 0.86 -2.99 -2.71
C LEU A 75 0.10 -4.03 -3.55
N ALA A 76 -0.34 -3.63 -4.74
CA ALA A 76 -1.08 -4.50 -5.64
C ALA A 76 -0.67 -4.28 -7.11
N GLU A 77 -0.46 -5.38 -7.83
CA GLU A 77 -0.45 -5.33 -9.29
C GLU A 77 -1.88 -5.33 -9.84
N GLN A 78 -2.08 -4.61 -10.93
CA GLN A 78 -3.30 -4.61 -11.72
C GLN A 78 -2.91 -4.88 -13.18
N THR A 79 -3.89 -5.28 -14.00
CA THR A 79 -3.63 -5.66 -15.41
C THR A 79 -2.85 -4.60 -16.19
N LYS A 80 -3.03 -3.30 -15.88
CA LYS A 80 -2.43 -2.20 -16.64
C LYS A 80 -1.50 -1.30 -15.82
N HIS A 81 -1.44 -1.46 -14.50
CA HIS A 81 -0.76 -0.53 -13.61
C HIS A 81 -0.43 -1.18 -12.28
N LEU A 82 0.36 -0.49 -11.46
CA LEU A 82 0.61 -0.79 -10.06
C LEU A 82 -0.22 0.17 -9.21
N SER A 83 -0.70 -0.30 -8.07
CA SER A 83 -1.37 0.53 -7.07
C SER A 83 -0.69 0.36 -5.72
N VAL A 84 -0.38 1.49 -5.08
CA VAL A 84 0.03 1.56 -3.68
C VAL A 84 -1.07 2.29 -2.90
N TYR A 85 -1.51 1.71 -1.80
CA TYR A 85 -2.48 2.28 -0.88
C TYR A 85 -1.74 2.79 0.35
N ILE A 86 -1.95 4.05 0.73
CA ILE A 86 -1.32 4.68 1.91
C ILE A 86 -2.45 5.15 2.83
N ASN A 87 -2.77 4.36 3.84
CA ASN A 87 -3.85 4.61 4.79
C ASN A 87 -3.36 5.42 5.99
N ALA A 88 -2.80 6.60 5.72
CA ALA A 88 -2.34 7.54 6.74
C ALA A 88 -3.01 8.92 6.56
N VAL A 89 -3.29 9.58 7.67
CA VAL A 89 -3.90 10.91 7.74
C VAL A 89 -2.97 11.82 8.53
N GLU A 90 -2.74 13.01 8.00
CA GLU A 90 -1.98 14.08 8.63
C GLU A 90 -2.87 15.34 8.61
N ASP A 91 -2.99 16.02 9.75
CA ASP A 91 -3.78 17.25 9.87
C ASP A 91 -5.23 17.14 9.33
N GLY A 92 -5.86 15.99 9.56
CA GLY A 92 -7.25 15.73 9.15
C GLY A 92 -7.44 15.44 7.66
N ALA A 93 -6.37 15.35 6.87
CA ALA A 93 -6.41 14.99 5.45
C ALA A 93 -5.53 13.78 5.13
N TYR A 94 -5.86 13.05 4.07
CA TYR A 94 -5.00 11.94 3.61
C TYR A 94 -3.60 12.44 3.27
N LEU A 95 -2.59 11.84 3.90
CA LEU A 95 -1.18 12.20 3.74
C LEU A 95 -0.76 12.19 2.26
N LEU A 96 -1.20 11.18 1.51
CA LEU A 96 -0.91 11.04 0.08
C LEU A 96 -1.32 12.28 -0.74
N LYS A 97 -2.46 12.92 -0.42
CA LYS A 97 -2.92 14.10 -1.16
C LYS A 97 -1.99 15.30 -0.97
N GLN A 98 -1.35 15.41 0.19
CA GLN A 98 -0.46 16.52 0.50
C GLN A 98 0.89 16.41 -0.22
N ARG A 99 1.23 15.22 -0.73
CA ARG A 99 2.49 14.94 -1.45
C ARG A 99 2.30 14.73 -2.95
N ALA A 100 1.09 14.90 -3.46
CA ALA A 100 0.71 14.45 -4.80
C ALA A 100 1.55 15.08 -5.94
N ASP A 101 1.93 16.35 -5.78
CA ASP A 101 2.71 17.13 -6.75
C ASP A 101 4.20 16.75 -6.79
N ARG A 102 4.69 16.03 -5.77
CA ARG A 102 6.10 15.63 -5.63
C ARG A 102 6.37 14.18 -6.02
N LEU A 103 5.34 13.37 -6.25
CA LEU A 103 5.46 11.93 -6.51
C LEU A 103 5.74 11.57 -7.97
N GLY A 104 5.95 12.56 -8.85
CA GLY A 104 6.23 12.37 -10.26
C GLY A 104 4.96 12.24 -11.12
N ARG A 105 5.03 11.44 -12.19
CA ARG A 105 3.96 11.28 -13.20
C ARG A 105 2.99 10.17 -12.81
N VAL A 106 2.29 10.38 -11.71
CA VAL A 106 1.41 9.39 -11.08
C VAL A 106 -0.03 9.88 -10.97
N LYS A 107 -0.97 8.96 -10.79
CA LYS A 107 -2.36 9.29 -10.43
C LYS A 107 -2.55 9.14 -8.93
N VAL A 108 -3.05 10.18 -8.29
CA VAL A 108 -3.35 10.20 -6.85
C VAL A 108 -4.86 10.27 -6.62
N GLY A 109 -5.38 9.33 -5.85
CA GLY A 109 -6.73 9.30 -5.31
C GLY A 109 -6.78 9.80 -3.86
N ALA A 110 -7.74 9.29 -3.07
CA ALA A 110 -7.78 9.61 -1.63
C ALA A 110 -6.59 8.99 -0.88
N ALA A 111 -6.50 7.66 -0.90
CA ALA A 111 -5.39 6.90 -0.32
C ALA A 111 -4.65 6.04 -1.36
N ALA A 112 -5.03 6.13 -2.64
CA ALA A 112 -4.47 5.28 -3.70
C ALA A 112 -3.52 6.07 -4.60
N LEU A 113 -2.32 5.54 -4.78
CA LEU A 113 -1.28 6.00 -5.70
C LEU A 113 -1.18 4.98 -6.83
N THR A 114 -1.35 5.42 -8.08
CA THR A 114 -1.39 4.53 -9.24
C THR A 114 -0.44 4.99 -10.34
N PHE A 115 0.34 4.06 -10.90
CA PHE A 115 1.29 4.34 -11.98
C PHE A 115 1.56 3.11 -12.84
N THR A 116 1.92 3.32 -14.11
CA THR A 116 2.09 2.24 -15.10
C THR A 116 3.52 1.71 -15.18
N LYS A 117 4.51 2.53 -14.82
CA LYS A 117 5.94 2.23 -14.86
C LYS A 117 6.62 2.79 -13.63
N LEU A 118 7.63 2.09 -13.13
CA LEU A 118 8.38 2.51 -11.95
C LEU A 118 9.07 3.88 -12.16
N GLU A 119 9.57 4.16 -13.37
CA GLU A 119 10.22 5.44 -13.75
C GLU A 119 9.31 6.68 -13.62
N ASN A 120 7.99 6.49 -13.49
CA ASN A 120 7.06 7.59 -13.30
C ASN A 120 6.94 8.01 -11.84
N LEU A 121 7.37 7.17 -10.90
CA LEU A 121 7.31 7.43 -9.47
C LEU A 121 8.62 8.08 -9.03
N ASP A 122 8.52 9.19 -8.32
CA ASP A 122 9.68 9.73 -7.60
C ASP A 122 9.99 8.83 -6.39
N GLN A 123 11.12 8.12 -6.45
CA GLN A 123 11.50 7.15 -5.43
C GLN A 123 11.76 7.82 -4.07
N ALA A 124 12.45 8.96 -4.06
CA ALA A 124 12.84 9.62 -2.81
C ALA A 124 11.62 10.16 -2.09
N GLU A 125 10.69 10.79 -2.81
CA GLU A 125 9.42 11.25 -2.25
C GLU A 125 8.57 10.07 -1.79
N PHE A 126 8.52 8.98 -2.57
CA PHE A 126 7.80 7.77 -2.18
C PHE A 126 8.31 7.19 -0.85
N CYS A 127 9.62 6.98 -0.71
CA CYS A 127 10.21 6.50 0.54
C CYS A 127 9.91 7.45 1.71
N SER A 128 10.08 8.77 1.51
CA SER A 128 9.75 9.78 2.52
C SER A 128 8.27 9.72 2.96
N LEU A 129 7.36 9.49 2.01
CA LEU A 129 5.94 9.32 2.27
C LEU A 129 5.65 8.08 3.13
N ILE A 130 6.29 6.93 2.84
CA ILE A 130 6.11 5.70 3.61
C ILE A 130 6.65 5.88 5.04
N ALA A 131 7.86 6.44 5.19
CA ALA A 131 8.44 6.74 6.50
C ALA A 131 7.54 7.67 7.32
N ARG A 132 6.95 8.70 6.67
CA ARG A 132 6.01 9.61 7.35
C ARG A 132 4.71 8.91 7.75
N ALA A 133 4.17 8.05 6.90
CA ALA A 133 2.99 7.25 7.22
C ALA A 133 3.21 6.40 8.48
N HIS A 134 4.37 5.73 8.58
CA HIS A 134 4.74 4.95 9.75
C HIS A 134 4.87 5.80 11.02
N ALA A 135 5.53 6.96 10.92
CA ALA A 135 5.70 7.87 12.06
C ALA A 135 4.36 8.41 12.60
N LEU A 136 3.33 8.50 11.77
CA LEU A 136 1.99 8.93 12.17
C LEU A 136 1.14 7.81 12.79
N THR A 137 1.56 6.54 12.66
CA THR A 137 0.84 5.36 13.16
C THR A 137 1.77 4.42 13.94
N PRO A 138 2.35 4.86 15.08
CA PRO A 138 3.35 4.10 15.83
C PRO A 138 2.82 2.79 16.43
N GLU A 139 1.50 2.61 16.51
CA GLU A 139 0.85 1.40 17.01
C GLU A 139 0.80 0.24 16.00
N VAL A 140 1.20 0.49 14.75
CA VAL A 140 1.22 -0.52 13.69
C VAL A 140 2.39 -1.48 13.89
N VAL A 141 2.10 -2.78 13.77
CA VAL A 141 3.05 -3.90 13.81
C VAL A 141 2.85 -4.84 12.62
#